data_AF-A0A9D4AWN5-F1
#
_entry.id   AF-A0A9D4AWN5-F1
#
_cell.length_a   1.000
_cell.length_b   1.000
_cell.length_c   1.000
_cell.angle_alpha   90.00
_cell.angle_beta   90.00
_cell.angle_gamma   90.00
#
_symmetry.space_group_name_H-M   'P 1'
#
loop_
_entity.id
_entity.type
_entity.pdbx_description
1 polymer ?
#
loop_
_entity_poly.entity_id
_entity_poly.type
_entity_poly.pdbx_seq_one_letter_code
_entity_poly.pdbx_strand_id
1 'polypeptide(L)'
;LIRLQELIKAPSRYNLRLKIRQLPADTKDAKPLLKEMKRGKEFHVIFDCSHEMAAGILKQALAMGMMTEYYHYIFTTLDLFALDVEPYRYSGVNMTGFRILNTENSQVASIIEKWSMERLQAPPKPDSGLLDGFMTTDAALMYDAVHVVSVAVQQFPQMTVSSLQCNRHKPWRFGTRFMSLIKEAHWEGLTGRITFNKTNGLRTDFDLDVISLKEEGLEKIGTWDPASGLNMTENQKGKPANITDSLSNRSLIVTTILEEPYVMFKKSDKPLYGNDRFEGYCIDLLRELATILGFTYEIRLVEDGKYGAQDDASGQWNGMVRELIDH
;
A
#
# COMPACT_ATOMS: atom_id res chain seq x y z
N LEU A 1 21.46 -8.51 7.27
CA LEU A 1 21.76 -9.03 5.92
C LEU A 1 21.25 -10.46 5.64
N ILE A 2 21.10 -11.36 6.63
CA ILE A 2 20.60 -12.74 6.39
C ILE A 2 19.14 -12.75 5.86
N ARG A 3 18.28 -11.82 6.31
CA ARG A 3 16.86 -11.74 5.92
C ARG A 3 16.61 -11.53 4.42
N LEU A 4 17.49 -10.82 3.71
CA LEU A 4 17.29 -10.48 2.29
C LEU A 4 18.22 -11.26 1.34
N GLN A 5 18.80 -12.37 1.82
CA GLN A 5 19.83 -13.08 1.06
C GLN A 5 19.33 -13.59 -0.31
N GLU A 6 18.10 -14.07 -0.40
CA GLU A 6 17.53 -14.51 -1.69
C GLU A 6 17.25 -13.33 -2.63
N LEU A 7 16.90 -12.16 -2.11
CA LEU A 7 16.71 -10.95 -2.91
C LEU A 7 18.04 -10.44 -3.49
N ILE A 8 19.13 -10.58 -2.73
CA ILE A 8 20.48 -10.25 -3.20
C ILE A 8 20.96 -11.23 -4.28
N LYS A 9 20.47 -12.47 -4.27
CA LYS A 9 20.74 -13.47 -5.32
C LYS A 9 19.83 -13.33 -6.55
N ALA A 10 18.70 -12.63 -6.43
CA ALA A 10 17.72 -12.45 -7.50
C ALA A 10 18.29 -11.91 -8.83
N PRO A 11 19.26 -10.97 -8.86
CA PRO A 11 19.91 -10.51 -10.10
C PRO A 11 20.43 -11.64 -10.98
N SER A 12 20.97 -12.70 -10.37
CA SER A 12 21.54 -13.85 -11.09
C SER A 12 20.46 -14.75 -11.71
N ARG A 13 19.22 -14.69 -11.19
CA ARG A 13 18.09 -15.53 -11.62
C ARG A 13 17.14 -14.82 -12.58
N TYR A 14 16.99 -13.49 -12.46
CA TYR A 14 15.95 -12.73 -13.14
C TYR A 14 16.46 -11.54 -13.98
N ASN A 15 17.78 -11.43 -14.18
CA ASN A 15 18.41 -10.33 -14.92
C ASN A 15 18.02 -8.93 -14.40
N LEU A 16 17.90 -8.81 -13.08
CA LEU A 16 17.53 -7.56 -12.39
C LEU A 16 18.78 -6.75 -12.03
N ARG A 17 18.71 -5.43 -12.16
CA ARG A 17 19.74 -4.51 -11.64
C ARG A 17 19.35 -4.07 -10.23
N LEU A 18 20.14 -4.49 -9.24
CA LEU A 18 19.95 -4.14 -7.84
C LEU A 18 21.02 -3.16 -7.38
N LYS A 19 20.64 -2.13 -6.62
CA LYS A 19 21.56 -1.30 -5.86
C LYS A 19 21.28 -1.47 -4.37
N ILE A 20 22.32 -1.74 -3.59
CA ILE A 20 22.21 -1.93 -2.15
C ILE A 20 22.68 -0.66 -1.46
N ARG A 21 21.83 -0.13 -0.58
CA ARG A 21 22.08 1.08 0.21
C ARG A 21 21.77 0.77 1.67
N GLN A 22 22.62 1.24 2.57
CA GLN A 22 22.44 1.06 4.01
C GLN A 22 21.87 2.34 4.62
N LEU A 23 20.84 2.20 5.45
CA LEU A 23 20.33 3.31 6.25
C LEU A 23 21.34 3.67 7.35
N PRO A 24 21.51 4.97 7.65
CA PRO A 24 22.43 5.40 8.70
C PRO A 24 22.00 4.83 10.06
N ALA A 25 22.94 4.17 10.74
CA ALA A 25 22.69 3.54 12.03
C ALA A 25 22.68 4.57 13.18
N ASP A 26 23.54 5.59 13.07
CA ASP A 26 23.81 6.55 14.16
C ASP A 26 22.88 7.77 14.12
N THR A 27 22.27 8.03 12.96
CA THR A 27 21.41 9.20 12.75
C THR A 27 20.10 8.79 12.12
N LYS A 28 18.98 9.35 12.60
CA LYS A 28 17.67 9.20 11.95
C LYS A 28 17.57 9.98 10.62
N ASP A 29 18.59 10.72 10.22
CA ASP A 29 18.60 11.52 9.00
C ASP A 29 18.99 10.69 7.77
N ALA A 30 17.99 10.27 7.00
CA ALA A 30 18.13 9.58 5.73
C ALA A 30 18.14 10.54 4.52
N LYS A 31 18.02 11.87 4.73
CA LYS A 31 17.98 12.85 3.63
C LYS A 31 19.18 12.79 2.68
N PRO A 32 20.44 12.60 3.14
CA PRO A 32 21.58 12.47 2.22
C PRO A 32 21.41 11.27 1.27
N LEU A 33 20.94 10.14 1.81
CA LEU A 33 20.72 8.92 1.04
C LEU A 33 19.56 9.09 0.03
N LEU A 34 18.45 9.66 0.49
CA LEU A 34 17.30 9.99 -0.37
C LEU A 34 17.69 10.95 -1.50
N LYS A 35 18.60 11.90 -1.24
CA LYS A 35 19.10 12.83 -2.26
C LYS A 35 19.88 12.10 -3.35
N GLU A 36 20.70 11.12 -2.97
CA GLU A 36 21.40 10.27 -3.93
C GLU A 36 20.46 9.38 -4.74
N MET A 37 19.44 8.82 -4.10
CA MET A 37 18.42 7.99 -4.76
C MET A 37 17.64 8.81 -5.79
N LYS A 38 17.23 10.03 -5.43
CA LYS A 38 16.56 10.98 -6.33
C LYS A 38 17.45 11.33 -7.53
N ARG A 39 18.73 11.64 -7.30
CA ARG A 39 19.70 11.90 -8.39
C ARG A 39 19.92 10.66 -9.27
N GLY A 40 19.88 9.49 -8.67
CA GLY A 40 20.01 8.19 -9.34
C GLY A 40 18.76 7.76 -10.11
N LYS A 41 17.66 8.51 -10.04
CA LYS A 41 16.34 8.16 -10.61
C LYS A 41 15.88 6.76 -10.14
N GLU A 42 16.04 6.49 -8.85
CA GLU A 42 15.71 5.22 -8.22
C GLU A 42 14.25 5.24 -7.75
N PHE A 43 13.35 4.73 -8.60
CA PHE A 43 11.89 4.80 -8.40
C PHE A 43 11.30 3.59 -7.69
N HIS A 44 11.91 2.41 -7.85
CA HIS A 44 11.48 1.17 -7.20
C HIS A 44 12.42 0.86 -6.03
N VAL A 45 11.91 0.96 -4.81
CA VAL A 45 12.74 0.85 -3.60
C VAL A 45 12.11 -0.12 -2.62
N ILE A 46 12.96 -0.98 -2.05
CA ILE A 46 12.59 -1.91 -0.99
C ILE A 46 13.19 -1.40 0.31
N PHE A 47 12.36 -1.16 1.32
CA PHE A 47 12.76 -0.75 2.66
C PHE A 47 12.70 -1.94 3.62
N ASP A 48 13.86 -2.34 4.12
CA ASP A 48 14.03 -3.31 5.21
C ASP A 48 14.50 -2.61 6.48
N CYS A 49 13.53 -2.12 7.23
CA CYS A 49 13.73 -1.40 8.49
C CYS A 49 12.54 -1.59 9.44
N SER A 50 12.68 -1.16 10.69
CA SER A 50 11.54 -1.15 11.63
C SER A 50 10.43 -0.20 11.15
N HIS A 51 9.21 -0.41 11.62
CA HIS A 51 8.08 0.48 11.33
C HIS A 51 8.33 1.91 11.83
N GLU A 52 9.01 2.09 12.98
CA GLU A 52 9.42 3.41 13.47
C GLU A 52 10.37 4.13 12.50
N MET A 53 11.34 3.41 11.95
CA MET A 53 12.26 3.95 10.95
C MET A 53 11.54 4.25 9.63
N ALA A 54 10.63 3.37 9.21
CA ALA A 54 9.80 3.59 8.03
C ALA A 54 8.97 4.87 8.14
N ALA A 55 8.34 5.11 9.31
CA ALA A 55 7.61 6.36 9.58
C ALA A 55 8.51 7.59 9.43
N GLY A 56 9.73 7.53 9.98
CA GLY A 56 10.71 8.62 9.85
C GLY A 56 11.20 8.85 8.42
N ILE A 57 11.42 7.78 7.65
CA ILE A 57 11.84 7.84 6.25
C ILE A 57 10.74 8.45 5.39
N LEU A 58 9.47 8.06 5.59
CA LEU A 58 8.35 8.60 4.82
C LEU A 58 8.18 10.12 5.03
N LYS A 59 8.33 10.60 6.27
CA LYS A 59 8.33 12.04 6.57
C LYS A 59 9.43 12.78 5.80
N GLN A 60 10.62 12.20 5.70
CA GLN A 60 11.74 12.78 4.97
C GLN A 60 11.56 12.69 3.46
N ALA A 61 11.02 11.58 2.95
CA ALA A 61 10.72 11.38 1.53
C ALA A 61 9.67 12.39 1.06
N LEU A 62 8.64 12.65 1.87
CA LEU A 62 7.65 13.70 1.62
C LEU A 62 8.30 15.09 1.53
N ALA A 63 9.12 15.46 2.53
CA ALA A 63 9.84 16.74 2.53
C ALA A 63 10.81 16.91 1.34
N MET A 64 11.25 15.81 0.73
CA MET A 64 12.15 15.80 -0.43
C MET A 64 11.43 15.69 -1.78
N GLY A 65 10.09 15.68 -1.78
CA GLY A 65 9.29 15.50 -2.99
C GLY A 65 9.57 14.16 -3.66
N MET A 66 9.65 13.09 -2.86
CA MET A 66 9.78 11.69 -3.30
C MET A 66 8.51 10.88 -3.00
N MET A 67 7.38 11.56 -2.76
CA MET A 67 6.06 10.98 -2.60
C MET A 67 5.23 11.42 -3.81
N THR A 68 5.37 10.71 -4.92
CA THR A 68 4.71 10.97 -6.20
C THR A 68 4.35 9.64 -6.84
N GLU A 69 3.50 9.66 -7.87
CA GLU A 69 3.07 8.52 -8.69
C GLU A 69 4.22 7.73 -9.32
N TYR A 70 5.37 8.38 -9.55
CA TYR A 70 6.56 7.72 -10.09
C TYR A 70 7.22 6.74 -9.12
N TYR A 71 7.01 6.86 -7.80
CA TYR A 71 7.69 6.03 -6.81
C TYR A 71 6.85 4.83 -6.40
N HIS A 72 7.53 3.68 -6.30
CA HIS A 72 6.99 2.46 -5.72
C HIS A 72 7.86 1.98 -4.58
N TYR A 73 7.29 1.99 -3.38
CA TYR A 73 7.93 1.56 -2.14
C TYR A 73 7.37 0.22 -1.68
N ILE A 74 8.26 -0.74 -1.43
CA ILE A 74 7.93 -2.03 -0.82
C ILE A 74 8.53 -2.06 0.58
N PHE A 75 7.69 -2.26 1.59
CA PHE A 75 8.12 -2.38 2.99
C PHE A 75 8.12 -3.84 3.43
N THR A 76 9.22 -4.30 4.01
CA THR A 76 9.35 -5.69 4.50
C THR A 76 8.84 -5.87 5.91
N THR A 77 8.64 -4.78 6.67
CA THR A 77 8.08 -4.84 8.02
C THR A 77 6.64 -5.36 7.97
N LEU A 78 6.30 -6.25 8.91
CA LEU A 78 4.95 -6.77 9.06
C LEU A 78 4.00 -5.76 9.72
N ASP A 79 4.57 -4.70 10.30
CA ASP A 79 3.83 -3.62 10.99
C ASP A 79 3.60 -2.40 10.09
N LEU A 80 3.53 -2.56 8.76
CA LEU A 80 3.23 -1.43 7.88
C LEU A 80 1.87 -0.80 8.20
N PHE A 81 0.90 -1.61 8.63
CA PHE A 81 -0.44 -1.19 9.03
C PHE A 81 -0.46 -0.24 10.24
N ALA A 82 0.64 -0.15 10.99
CA ALA A 82 0.75 0.75 12.14
C ALA A 82 1.11 2.19 11.76
N LEU A 83 1.52 2.44 10.51
CA LEU A 83 1.89 3.77 10.06
C LEU A 83 0.65 4.66 9.90
N ASP A 84 0.77 5.91 10.33
CA ASP A 84 -0.18 6.94 9.92
C ASP A 84 0.07 7.28 8.45
N VAL A 85 -0.83 6.81 7.59
CA VAL A 85 -0.74 6.98 6.14
C VAL A 85 -1.49 8.19 5.63
N GLU A 86 -2.27 8.88 6.47
CA GLU A 86 -3.13 10.00 6.06
C GLU A 86 -2.38 11.07 5.26
N PRO A 87 -1.16 11.50 5.64
CA PRO A 87 -0.40 12.52 4.88
C PRO A 87 0.03 12.07 3.48
N TYR A 88 -0.01 10.77 3.18
CA TYR A 88 0.55 10.19 1.95
C TYR A 88 -0.51 9.69 0.97
N ARG A 89 -1.77 9.50 1.40
CA ARG A 89 -2.85 8.89 0.58
C ARG A 89 -3.09 9.59 -0.75
N TYR A 90 -3.01 10.92 -0.77
CA TYR A 90 -3.30 11.73 -1.96
C TYR A 90 -2.06 12.09 -2.80
N SER A 91 -0.90 11.53 -2.46
CA SER A 91 0.36 11.80 -3.20
C SER A 91 0.54 10.96 -4.46
N GLY A 92 -0.35 9.97 -4.69
CA GLY A 92 -0.26 9.05 -5.82
C GLY A 92 0.83 7.97 -5.69
N VAL A 93 1.63 7.99 -4.62
CA VAL A 93 2.71 7.01 -4.40
C VAL A 93 2.18 5.59 -4.25
N ASN A 94 2.85 4.63 -4.88
CA ASN A 94 2.58 3.22 -4.66
C ASN A 94 3.34 2.73 -3.43
N MET A 95 2.62 2.30 -2.40
CA MET A 95 3.22 1.67 -1.23
C MET A 95 2.63 0.27 -1.06
N THR A 96 3.48 -0.73 -0.99
CA THR A 96 3.10 -2.12 -0.77
C THR A 96 3.82 -2.66 0.47
N GLY A 97 3.15 -3.49 1.25
CA GLY A 97 3.77 -4.21 2.34
C GLY A 97 3.03 -5.49 2.66
N PHE A 98 3.41 -6.09 3.77
CA PHE A 98 2.93 -7.40 4.19
C PHE A 98 2.34 -7.29 5.60
N ARG A 99 1.31 -8.07 5.87
CA ARG A 99 0.69 -8.17 7.19
C ARG A 99 0.46 -9.65 7.51
N ILE A 100 0.84 -10.07 8.70
CA ILE A 100 0.60 -11.45 9.17
C ILE A 100 -0.63 -11.56 10.07
N LEU A 101 -1.11 -10.44 10.63
CA LEU A 101 -2.32 -10.43 11.46
C LEU A 101 -3.56 -10.69 10.60
N ASN A 102 -4.38 -11.66 11.01
CA ASN A 102 -5.63 -12.00 10.35
C ASN A 102 -6.76 -11.08 10.82
N THR A 103 -6.75 -9.82 10.35
CA THR A 103 -7.77 -8.82 10.74
C THR A 103 -9.15 -9.08 10.13
N GLU A 104 -9.27 -10.00 9.18
CA GLU A 104 -10.55 -10.40 8.58
C GLU A 104 -11.37 -11.29 9.51
N ASN A 105 -10.71 -11.98 10.44
CA ASN A 105 -11.39 -12.78 11.45
C ASN A 105 -12.00 -11.87 12.55
N SER A 106 -13.31 -11.94 12.73
CA SER A 106 -14.06 -11.11 13.68
C SER A 106 -13.62 -11.30 15.14
N GLN A 107 -13.17 -12.50 15.52
CA GLN A 107 -12.64 -12.77 16.86
C GLN A 107 -11.31 -12.04 17.07
N VAL A 108 -10.42 -12.08 16.08
CA VAL A 108 -9.13 -11.40 16.10
C VAL A 108 -9.34 -9.88 16.14
N ALA A 109 -10.26 -9.35 15.33
CA ALA A 109 -10.61 -7.94 15.33
C ALA A 109 -11.09 -7.46 16.71
N SER A 110 -11.95 -8.24 17.39
CA SER A 110 -12.40 -7.91 18.76
C SER A 110 -11.28 -7.92 19.80
N ILE A 111 -10.30 -8.83 19.66
CA ILE A 111 -9.13 -8.86 20.56
C ILE A 111 -8.24 -7.63 20.33
N ILE A 112 -8.00 -7.26 19.07
CA ILE A 112 -7.23 -6.06 18.71
C ILE A 112 -7.92 -4.79 19.23
N GLU A 113 -9.25 -4.72 19.12
CA GLU A 113 -10.03 -3.59 19.64
C GLU A 113 -9.91 -3.45 21.16
N LYS A 114 -10.04 -4.55 21.91
CA LYS A 114 -9.85 -4.55 23.37
C LYS A 114 -8.44 -4.13 23.76
N TRP A 115 -7.43 -4.64 23.05
CA TRP A 115 -6.04 -4.22 23.25
C TRP A 115 -5.86 -2.72 23.03
N SER A 116 -6.47 -2.18 21.98
CA SER A 116 -6.42 -0.74 21.67
C SER A 116 -7.04 0.09 22.81
N MET A 117 -8.20 -0.31 23.33
CA MET A 117 -8.86 0.39 24.45
C MET A 117 -7.98 0.48 25.71
N GLU A 118 -7.26 -0.60 26.05
CA GLU A 118 -6.33 -0.60 27.19
C GLU A 118 -5.08 0.24 26.91
N ARG A 119 -4.58 0.20 25.67
CA ARG A 119 -3.38 0.95 25.27
C ARG A 119 -3.60 2.45 25.13
N LEU A 120 -4.80 2.89 24.74
CA LEU A 120 -5.18 4.29 24.66
C LEU A 120 -5.19 5.00 26.03
N GLN A 121 -5.09 4.26 27.13
CA GLN A 121 -4.88 4.83 28.46
C GLN A 121 -3.44 5.35 28.65
N ALA A 122 -2.49 4.89 27.84
CA ALA A 122 -1.13 5.42 27.83
C ALA A 122 -1.07 6.74 27.05
N PRO A 123 -0.22 7.71 27.46
CA PRO A 123 -0.12 8.99 26.79
C PRO A 123 0.30 8.80 25.31
N PRO A 124 -0.41 9.44 24.37
CA PRO A 124 -0.07 9.35 22.95
C PRO A 124 1.32 9.96 22.69
N LYS A 125 1.99 9.47 21.66
CA LYS A 125 3.27 10.01 21.20
C LYS A 125 3.02 10.90 19.98
N PRO A 126 2.74 12.20 20.17
CA PRO A 126 2.61 13.12 19.05
C PRO A 126 3.90 13.08 18.20
N ASP A 127 3.73 13.23 16.89
CA ASP A 127 4.82 13.19 15.89
C ASP A 127 5.54 11.85 15.68
N SER A 128 5.04 10.74 16.21
CA SER A 128 5.58 9.42 15.88
C SER A 128 5.37 9.03 14.41
N GLY A 129 4.27 9.50 13.79
CA GLY A 129 3.83 9.03 12.46
C GLY A 129 3.28 7.61 12.49
N LEU A 130 2.84 7.15 13.68
CA LEU A 130 2.20 5.87 13.91
C LEU A 130 0.77 6.12 14.40
N LEU A 131 -0.13 5.19 14.12
CA LEU A 131 -1.47 5.18 14.71
C LEU A 131 -1.36 4.98 16.22
N ASP A 132 -2.35 5.44 16.98
CA ASP A 132 -2.42 5.18 18.42
C ASP A 132 -3.13 3.83 18.70
N GLY A 133 -2.72 3.14 19.77
CA GLY A 133 -3.41 1.94 20.25
C GLY A 133 -3.26 0.67 19.40
N PHE A 134 -2.44 0.68 18.34
CA PHE A 134 -2.23 -0.52 17.52
C PHE A 134 -1.54 -1.66 18.28
N MET A 135 -1.84 -2.89 17.87
CA MET A 135 -1.11 -4.07 18.31
C MET A 135 0.04 -4.35 17.34
N THR A 136 1.28 -4.36 17.85
CA THR A 136 2.45 -4.76 17.04
C THR A 136 2.41 -6.26 16.76
N THR A 137 3.04 -6.67 15.67
CA THR A 137 3.25 -8.08 15.34
C THR A 137 3.98 -8.81 16.46
N ASP A 138 4.96 -8.17 17.12
CA ASP A 138 5.66 -8.76 18.26
C ASP A 138 4.72 -9.07 19.44
N ALA A 139 3.76 -8.18 19.73
CA ALA A 139 2.76 -8.42 20.78
C ALA A 139 1.79 -9.54 20.38
N ALA A 140 1.35 -9.57 19.12
CA ALA A 140 0.50 -10.64 18.59
C ALA A 140 1.20 -12.00 18.64
N LEU A 141 2.48 -12.07 18.27
CA LEU A 141 3.29 -13.29 18.35
C LEU A 141 3.47 -13.77 19.79
N MET A 142 3.62 -12.86 20.76
CA MET A 142 3.69 -13.22 22.17
C MET A 142 2.35 -13.79 22.67
N TYR A 143 1.23 -13.15 22.31
CA TYR A 143 -0.11 -13.64 22.62
C TYR A 143 -0.30 -15.07 22.08
N ASP A 144 0.04 -15.28 20.82
CA ASP A 144 -0.05 -16.57 20.16
C ASP A 144 0.88 -17.62 20.79
N ALA A 145 2.10 -17.24 21.17
CA ALA A 145 3.06 -18.14 21.82
C ALA A 145 2.53 -18.69 23.16
N VAL A 146 1.86 -17.85 23.97
CA VAL A 146 1.23 -18.30 25.22
C VAL A 146 0.13 -19.33 24.96
N HIS A 147 -0.67 -19.13 23.91
CA HIS A 147 -1.74 -20.07 23.55
C HIS A 147 -1.20 -21.41 23.03
N VAL A 148 -0.16 -21.37 22.18
CA VAL A 148 0.53 -22.58 21.73
C VAL A 148 1.07 -23.40 22.90
N VAL A 149 1.72 -22.74 23.87
CA VAL A 149 2.22 -23.42 25.09
C VAL A 149 1.06 -23.95 25.92
N SER A 150 -0.04 -23.18 26.07
CA SER A 150 -1.24 -23.62 26.79
C SER A 150 -1.83 -24.91 26.21
N VAL A 151 -1.93 -25.01 24.88
CA VAL A 151 -2.39 -26.23 24.18
C VAL A 151 -1.48 -27.41 24.51
N ALA A 152 -0.16 -27.22 24.48
CA ALA A 152 0.81 -28.28 24.82
C ALA A 152 0.70 -28.72 26.30
N VAL A 153 0.44 -27.78 27.22
CA VAL A 153 0.23 -28.09 28.65
C VAL A 153 -1.06 -28.89 28.87
N GLN A 154 -2.15 -28.53 28.19
CA GLN A 154 -3.43 -29.24 28.29
C GLN A 154 -3.32 -30.70 27.84
N GLN A 155 -2.46 -30.99 26.85
CA GLN A 155 -2.20 -32.35 26.39
C GLN A 155 -1.30 -33.18 27.34
N PHE A 156 -0.72 -32.56 28.38
CA PHE A 156 0.17 -33.23 29.31
C PHE A 156 -0.13 -32.92 30.79
N PRO A 157 -1.26 -33.41 31.32
CA PRO A 157 -1.73 -33.07 32.67
C PRO A 157 -0.88 -33.65 33.82
N GLN A 158 -0.08 -34.69 33.56
CA GLN A 158 0.81 -35.30 34.56
C GLN A 158 2.16 -34.57 34.73
N MET A 159 2.33 -33.44 34.06
CA MET A 159 3.55 -32.65 34.09
C MET A 159 3.74 -31.98 35.46
N THR A 160 4.95 -32.05 36.01
CA THR A 160 5.30 -31.31 37.23
C THR A 160 6.48 -30.40 37.01
N VAL A 161 6.45 -29.24 37.66
CA VAL A 161 7.53 -28.26 37.63
C VAL A 161 8.59 -28.66 38.65
N SER A 162 9.87 -28.54 38.29
CA SER A 162 10.99 -28.81 39.19
C SER A 162 11.94 -27.61 39.20
N SER A 163 12.38 -27.20 40.40
CA SER A 163 13.45 -26.20 40.51
C SER A 163 14.77 -26.84 40.04
N LEU A 164 15.46 -26.16 39.12
CA LEU A 164 16.74 -26.59 38.56
C LEU A 164 17.84 -25.60 38.92
N GLN A 165 19.08 -26.08 38.97
CA GLN A 165 20.26 -25.27 39.22
C GLN A 165 21.18 -25.32 38.01
N CYS A 166 21.63 -24.16 37.52
CA CYS A 166 22.46 -24.07 36.31
C CYS A 166 23.84 -24.75 36.46
N ASN A 167 24.35 -24.87 37.70
CA ASN A 167 25.61 -25.54 38.01
C ASN A 167 25.50 -27.09 37.98
N ARG A 168 24.28 -27.63 37.90
CA ARG A 168 24.04 -29.08 37.82
C ARG A 168 23.52 -29.41 36.42
N HIS A 169 24.18 -30.33 35.73
CA HIS A 169 23.78 -30.82 34.41
C HIS A 169 22.55 -31.75 34.45
N LYS A 170 21.59 -31.51 35.35
CA LYS A 170 20.37 -32.32 35.48
C LYS A 170 19.23 -31.66 34.67
N PRO A 171 18.84 -32.22 33.51
CA PRO A 171 17.75 -31.67 32.73
C PRO A 171 16.40 -31.91 33.42
N TRP A 172 15.41 -31.10 33.05
CA TRP A 172 14.03 -31.35 33.46
C TRP A 172 13.51 -32.65 32.84
N ARG A 173 13.02 -33.57 33.67
CA ARG A 173 12.55 -34.91 33.28
C ARG A 173 11.59 -34.88 32.08
N PHE A 174 10.70 -33.90 32.04
CA PHE A 174 9.65 -33.80 31.03
C PHE A 174 10.01 -32.94 29.83
N GLY A 175 11.19 -32.29 29.82
CA GLY A 175 11.54 -31.28 28.83
C GLY A 175 11.50 -31.78 27.39
N THR A 176 12.02 -32.98 27.12
CA THR A 176 12.03 -33.56 25.76
C THR A 176 10.63 -33.86 25.25
N ARG A 177 9.77 -34.48 26.08
CA ARG A 177 8.38 -34.77 25.74
C ARG A 177 7.56 -33.49 25.55
N PHE A 178 7.71 -32.53 26.47
CA PHE A 178 7.00 -31.25 26.39
C PHE A 178 7.41 -30.44 25.15
N MET A 179 8.70 -30.47 24.79
CA MET A 179 9.18 -29.86 23.54
C MET A 179 8.57 -30.52 22.29
N SER A 180 8.36 -31.84 22.29
CA SER A 180 7.66 -32.52 21.19
C SER A 180 6.23 -32.03 21.07
N LEU A 181 5.51 -31.91 22.21
CA LEU A 181 4.13 -31.43 22.23
C LEU A 181 4.01 -29.99 21.74
N ILE A 182 4.96 -29.11 22.07
CA ILE A 182 5.00 -27.74 21.52
C ILE A 182 5.18 -27.77 19.99
N LYS A 183 6.08 -28.62 19.48
CA LYS A 183 6.30 -28.75 18.02
C LYS A 183 5.12 -29.37 17.28
N GLU A 184 4.33 -30.20 17.95
CA GLU A 184 3.12 -30.84 17.43
C GLU A 184 1.84 -30.01 17.67
N ALA A 185 1.94 -28.89 18.40
CA ALA A 185 0.81 -28.03 18.68
C ALA A 185 0.33 -27.36 17.39
N HIS A 186 -0.99 -27.37 17.21
CA HIS A 186 -1.70 -26.66 16.15
C HIS A 186 -2.61 -25.64 16.81
N TRP A 187 -2.50 -24.38 16.40
CA TRP A 187 -3.31 -23.29 16.92
C TRP A 187 -3.64 -22.31 15.79
N GLU A 188 -4.85 -21.76 15.83
CA GLU A 188 -5.25 -20.64 14.98
C GLU A 188 -5.29 -19.38 15.85
N GLY A 189 -4.27 -18.54 15.69
CA GLY A 189 -4.04 -17.37 16.52
C GLY A 189 -4.36 -16.06 15.82
N LEU A 190 -3.90 -14.95 16.41
CA LEU A 190 -4.01 -13.61 15.83
C LEU A 190 -3.25 -13.51 14.51
N THR A 191 -2.15 -14.26 14.39
CA THR A 191 -1.31 -14.34 13.18
C THR A 191 -1.70 -15.48 12.23
N GLY A 192 -2.93 -15.98 12.34
CA GLY A 192 -3.45 -17.06 11.50
C GLY A 192 -2.99 -18.45 11.95
N ARG A 193 -2.80 -19.37 10.98
CA ARG A 193 -2.42 -20.76 11.25
C ARG A 193 -0.99 -20.86 11.78
N ILE A 194 -0.82 -21.50 12.94
CA ILE A 194 0.48 -21.72 13.57
C ILE A 194 0.82 -23.20 13.54
N THR A 195 1.83 -23.54 12.75
CA THR A 195 2.41 -24.88 12.66
C THR A 195 3.94 -24.76 12.69
N PHE A 196 4.59 -25.76 13.30
CA PHE A 196 6.04 -25.82 13.36
C PHE A 196 6.56 -26.98 12.53
N ASN A 197 7.67 -26.77 11.84
CA ASN A 197 8.35 -27.84 11.15
C ASN A 197 8.89 -28.84 12.19
N LYS A 198 8.50 -30.11 12.03
CA LYS A 198 8.84 -31.19 12.98
C LYS A 198 10.34 -31.38 13.19
N THR A 199 11.16 -31.06 12.18
CA THR A 199 12.61 -31.28 12.23
C THR A 199 13.34 -30.18 13.02
N ASN A 200 13.15 -28.92 12.65
CA ASN A 200 13.88 -27.78 13.23
C ASN A 200 13.08 -26.97 14.26
N GLY A 201 11.75 -27.18 14.37
CA GLY A 201 10.87 -26.45 15.28
C GLY A 201 10.57 -25.01 14.86
N LEU A 202 10.83 -24.65 13.60
CA LEU A 202 10.60 -23.30 13.08
C LEU A 202 9.24 -23.20 12.39
N ARG A 203 8.58 -22.04 12.51
CA ARG A 203 7.37 -21.70 11.76
C ARG A 203 7.77 -21.33 10.34
N THR A 204 7.61 -22.26 9.40
CA THR A 204 7.94 -22.06 7.97
C THR A 204 6.72 -22.02 7.07
N ASP A 205 5.57 -22.47 7.58
CA ASP A 205 4.27 -22.45 6.90
C ASP A 205 3.39 -21.40 7.57
N PHE A 206 3.03 -20.36 6.83
CA PHE A 206 2.26 -19.21 7.30
C PHE A 206 1.66 -18.46 6.12
N ASP A 207 0.55 -17.80 6.37
CA ASP A 207 -0.14 -16.96 5.39
C ASP A 207 0.23 -15.48 5.63
N LEU A 208 0.43 -14.73 4.56
CA LEU A 208 0.61 -13.28 4.58
C LEU A 208 -0.47 -12.60 3.76
N ASP A 209 -1.03 -11.53 4.31
CA ASP A 209 -1.78 -10.55 3.54
C ASP A 209 -0.79 -9.62 2.82
N VAL A 210 -1.05 -9.37 1.54
CA VAL A 210 -0.38 -8.30 0.80
C VAL A 210 -1.27 -7.08 0.86
N ILE A 211 -0.74 -5.99 1.42
CA ILE A 211 -1.46 -4.73 1.60
C ILE A 211 -0.85 -3.64 0.73
N SER A 212 -1.68 -2.74 0.21
CA SER A 212 -1.26 -1.60 -0.59
C SER A 212 -1.97 -0.33 -0.14
N LEU A 213 -1.27 0.79 -0.26
CA LEU A 213 -1.88 2.11 -0.08
C LEU A 213 -2.83 2.41 -1.24
N LYS A 214 -4.02 2.87 -0.87
CA LYS A 214 -5.08 3.42 -1.72
C LYS A 214 -5.52 4.77 -1.12
N GLU A 215 -6.37 5.51 -1.84
CA GLU A 215 -6.91 6.79 -1.36
C GLU A 215 -7.71 6.64 -0.06
N GLU A 216 -8.38 5.50 0.15
CA GLU A 216 -9.11 5.21 1.38
C GLU A 216 -8.20 4.82 2.55
N GLY A 217 -7.01 4.27 2.27
CA GLY A 217 -6.06 3.81 3.29
C GLY A 217 -5.27 2.58 2.84
N LEU A 218 -4.75 1.81 3.79
CA LEU A 218 -4.09 0.54 3.51
C LEU A 218 -5.13 -0.57 3.35
N GLU A 219 -5.19 -1.15 2.15
CA GLU A 219 -6.14 -2.21 1.80
C GLU A 219 -5.42 -3.50 1.44
N LYS A 220 -6.04 -4.64 1.74
CA LYS A 220 -5.55 -5.95 1.30
C LYS A 220 -5.84 -6.14 -0.19
N ILE A 221 -4.80 -6.46 -0.94
CA ILE A 221 -4.84 -6.65 -2.41
C ILE A 221 -4.52 -8.09 -2.83
N GLY A 222 -4.13 -8.94 -1.89
CA GLY A 222 -3.86 -10.34 -2.15
C GLY A 222 -3.42 -11.10 -0.91
N THR A 223 -3.16 -12.39 -1.10
CA THR A 223 -2.58 -13.29 -0.11
C THR A 223 -1.31 -13.92 -0.65
N TRP A 224 -0.42 -14.34 0.23
CA TRP A 224 0.78 -15.08 -0.11
C TRP A 224 1.00 -16.20 0.89
N ASP A 225 1.29 -17.39 0.39
CA ASP A 225 1.72 -18.52 1.21
C ASP A 225 2.88 -19.27 0.53
N PRO A 226 3.72 -20.00 1.29
CA PRO A 226 4.87 -20.71 0.73
C PRO A 226 4.54 -21.77 -0.33
N ALA A 227 3.33 -22.35 -0.32
CA ALA A 227 2.94 -23.42 -1.23
C ALA A 227 2.35 -22.89 -2.54
N SER A 228 1.48 -21.88 -2.47
CA SER A 228 0.76 -21.32 -3.62
C SER A 228 1.43 -20.08 -4.21
N GLY A 229 2.33 -19.42 -3.47
CA GLY A 229 2.93 -18.15 -3.86
C GLY A 229 1.95 -16.98 -3.75
N LEU A 230 2.12 -15.95 -4.58
CA LEU A 230 1.29 -14.74 -4.56
C LEU A 230 -0.04 -14.98 -5.27
N ASN A 231 -1.13 -14.74 -4.56
CA ASN A 231 -2.49 -14.74 -5.09
C ASN A 231 -3.10 -13.34 -4.95
N MET A 232 -3.22 -12.62 -6.06
CA MET A 232 -3.81 -11.27 -6.07
C MET A 232 -5.33 -11.38 -6.16
N THR A 233 -6.06 -10.77 -5.22
CA THR A 233 -7.53 -10.81 -5.16
C THR A 233 -8.20 -9.78 -6.08
N GLU A 234 -7.54 -9.38 -7.17
CA GLU A 234 -7.95 -8.23 -7.95
C GLU A 234 -9.15 -8.51 -8.86
N ASN A 235 -10.35 -8.16 -8.38
CA ASN A 235 -11.33 -7.55 -9.27
C ASN A 235 -10.83 -6.15 -9.62
N GLN A 236 -9.97 -6.03 -10.63
CA GLN A 236 -9.75 -4.76 -11.35
C GLN A 236 -11.00 -4.36 -12.15
N LYS A 237 -12.15 -4.25 -11.48
CA LYS A 237 -13.35 -3.60 -11.99
C LYS A 237 -13.57 -2.37 -11.13
N GLY A 238 -12.77 -1.32 -11.31
CA GLY A 238 -13.05 -0.09 -10.56
C GLY A 238 -12.14 1.10 -10.70
N LYS A 239 -10.90 1.00 -11.21
CA LYS A 239 -10.10 2.19 -11.55
C LYS A 239 -9.25 1.92 -12.79
N PRO A 240 -9.38 2.72 -13.86
CA PRO A 240 -8.48 2.62 -15.00
C PRO A 240 -7.07 2.96 -14.51
N ALA A 241 -6.11 2.09 -14.83
CA ALA A 241 -4.70 2.40 -14.74
C ALA A 241 -4.44 3.75 -15.43
N ASN A 242 -3.70 4.63 -14.75
CA ASN A 242 -3.08 5.86 -15.24
C ASN A 242 -3.90 6.66 -16.27
N ILE A 243 -4.41 7.85 -15.91
CA ILE A 243 -5.12 8.74 -16.85
C ILE A 243 -4.32 8.96 -18.17
N THR A 244 -2.98 8.90 -18.11
CA THR A 244 -2.10 8.95 -19.29
C THR A 244 -2.11 7.69 -20.17
N ASP A 245 -2.17 6.48 -19.61
CA ASP A 245 -2.35 5.25 -20.41
C ASP A 245 -3.84 5.06 -20.80
N SER A 246 -4.77 5.55 -19.98
CA SER A 246 -6.22 5.41 -20.11
C SER A 246 -6.82 6.28 -21.22
N LEU A 247 -6.16 7.35 -21.63
CA LEU A 247 -6.67 8.25 -22.68
C LEU A 247 -6.22 7.82 -24.09
N SER A 248 -5.20 6.97 -24.18
CA SER A 248 -4.74 6.41 -25.45
C SER A 248 -5.87 5.61 -26.12
N ASN A 249 -6.22 5.97 -27.37
CA ASN A 249 -7.35 5.42 -28.14
C ASN A 249 -8.77 5.72 -27.62
N ARG A 250 -8.97 6.71 -26.74
CA ARG A 250 -10.32 7.23 -26.43
C ARG A 250 -10.62 8.48 -27.25
N SER A 251 -11.86 8.59 -27.72
CA SER A 251 -12.37 9.79 -28.36
C SER A 251 -13.17 10.63 -27.36
N LEU A 252 -12.63 11.77 -26.96
CA LEU A 252 -13.28 12.69 -26.04
C LEU A 252 -14.22 13.63 -26.80
N ILE A 253 -15.44 13.82 -26.29
CA ILE A 253 -16.34 14.87 -26.79
C ILE A 253 -16.00 16.15 -26.02
N VAL A 254 -15.60 17.18 -26.75
CA VAL A 254 -15.22 18.47 -26.20
C VAL A 254 -16.33 19.45 -26.50
N THR A 255 -17.12 19.79 -25.48
CA THR A 255 -18.10 20.88 -25.56
C THR A 255 -17.41 22.23 -25.48
N THR A 256 -17.82 23.17 -26.34
CA THR A 256 -17.27 24.51 -26.39
C THR A 256 -18.32 25.54 -26.81
N ILE A 257 -18.00 26.81 -26.60
CA ILE A 257 -18.77 27.95 -27.08
C ILE A 257 -17.93 28.77 -28.08
N LEU A 258 -18.58 29.51 -28.98
CA LEU A 258 -17.90 30.46 -29.87
C LEU A 258 -17.59 31.74 -29.10
N GLU A 259 -16.31 32.03 -28.94
CA GLU A 259 -15.84 33.24 -28.29
C GLU A 259 -14.48 33.63 -28.90
N GLU A 260 -14.42 34.81 -29.52
CA GLU A 260 -13.15 35.33 -30.05
C GLU A 260 -12.25 35.80 -28.89
N PRO A 261 -10.94 35.47 -28.88
CA PRO A 261 -10.14 34.73 -29.87
C PRO A 261 -9.92 33.24 -29.51
N TYR A 262 -10.72 32.68 -28.61
CA TYR A 262 -10.54 31.34 -28.05
C TYR A 262 -11.00 30.23 -29.01
N VAL A 263 -12.23 30.37 -29.54
CA VAL A 263 -12.83 29.43 -30.50
C VAL A 263 -13.65 30.21 -31.52
N MET A 264 -13.28 30.08 -32.78
CA MET A 264 -13.83 30.81 -33.92
C MET A 264 -14.05 29.86 -35.09
N PHE A 265 -14.93 30.21 -36.01
CA PHE A 265 -15.02 29.48 -37.28
C PHE A 265 -13.82 29.81 -38.16
N LYS A 266 -13.17 28.76 -38.67
CA LYS A 266 -12.01 28.90 -39.55
C LYS A 266 -12.42 29.42 -40.92
N LYS A 267 -11.81 30.52 -41.35
CA LYS A 267 -12.00 31.06 -42.70
C LYS A 267 -11.21 30.23 -43.72
N SER A 268 -11.91 29.57 -44.64
CA SER A 268 -11.29 28.70 -45.66
C SER A 268 -12.15 28.66 -46.92
N ASP A 269 -11.51 28.71 -48.08
CA ASP A 269 -12.16 28.52 -49.38
C ASP A 269 -12.51 27.04 -49.66
N LYS A 270 -11.93 26.11 -48.88
CA LYS A 270 -12.22 24.67 -48.95
C LYS A 270 -13.29 24.29 -47.94
N PRO A 271 -14.21 23.35 -48.27
CA PRO A 271 -15.17 22.83 -47.31
C PRO A 271 -14.43 22.11 -46.17
N LEU A 272 -14.72 22.51 -44.93
CA LEU A 272 -14.14 21.96 -43.71
C LEU A 272 -15.16 21.07 -43.01
N TYR A 273 -14.70 19.95 -42.45
CA TYR A 273 -15.55 18.96 -41.78
C TYR A 273 -15.02 18.65 -40.38
N GLY A 274 -15.92 18.27 -39.46
CA GLY A 274 -15.55 17.89 -38.10
C GLY A 274 -14.83 19.01 -37.34
N ASN A 275 -13.70 18.68 -36.74
CA ASN A 275 -12.89 19.58 -35.90
C ASN A 275 -12.23 20.71 -36.70
N ASP A 276 -11.95 20.49 -37.99
CA ASP A 276 -11.21 21.46 -38.82
C ASP A 276 -11.99 22.74 -39.10
N ARG A 277 -13.29 22.76 -38.76
CA ARG A 277 -14.17 23.93 -38.88
C ARG A 277 -13.82 25.05 -37.89
N PHE A 278 -13.06 24.75 -36.85
CA PHE A 278 -12.76 25.69 -35.77
C PHE A 278 -11.28 26.08 -35.74
N GLU A 279 -10.99 27.32 -35.34
CA GLU A 279 -9.66 27.85 -35.07
C GLU A 279 -9.67 28.76 -33.84
N GLY A 280 -8.52 29.01 -33.22
CA GLY A 280 -8.39 29.86 -32.04
C GLY A 280 -7.46 29.26 -30.98
N TYR A 281 -7.19 30.05 -29.94
CA TYR A 281 -6.23 29.67 -28.90
C TYR A 281 -6.55 28.33 -28.22
N CYS A 282 -7.82 28.10 -27.88
CA CYS A 282 -8.23 26.85 -27.22
C CYS A 282 -8.17 25.64 -28.17
N ILE A 283 -8.34 25.85 -29.48
CA ILE A 283 -8.25 24.79 -30.48
C ILE A 283 -6.80 24.33 -30.64
N ASP A 284 -5.85 25.26 -30.69
CA ASP A 284 -4.43 24.94 -30.77
C ASP A 284 -3.92 24.28 -29.48
N LEU A 285 -4.34 24.78 -28.32
CA LEU A 285 -4.00 24.16 -27.03
C LEU A 285 -4.55 22.73 -26.94
N LEU A 286 -5.80 22.50 -27.33
CA LEU A 286 -6.42 21.16 -27.34
C LEU A 286 -5.66 20.19 -28.25
N ARG A 287 -5.19 20.68 -29.42
CA ARG A 287 -4.39 19.88 -30.36
C ARG A 287 -3.06 19.44 -29.74
N GLU A 288 -2.37 20.35 -29.05
CA GLU A 288 -1.12 20.02 -28.35
C GLU A 288 -1.36 19.04 -27.19
N LEU A 289 -2.41 19.25 -26.39
CA LEU A 289 -2.79 18.33 -25.32
C LEU A 289 -3.11 16.92 -25.85
N ALA A 290 -3.87 16.83 -26.94
CA ALA A 290 -4.20 15.57 -27.60
C ALA A 290 -2.94 14.86 -28.12
N THR A 291 -1.97 15.61 -28.63
CA THR A 291 -0.70 15.07 -29.13
C THR A 291 0.19 14.57 -27.99
N ILE A 292 0.28 15.30 -26.88
CA ILE A 292 1.09 14.93 -25.71
C ILE A 292 0.49 13.73 -24.97
N LEU A 293 -0.84 13.69 -24.82
CA LEU A 293 -1.56 12.69 -24.02
C LEU A 293 -2.13 11.52 -24.84
N GLY A 294 -2.12 11.61 -26.17
CA GLY A 294 -2.45 10.50 -27.08
C GLY A 294 -3.95 10.19 -27.25
N PHE A 295 -4.85 11.14 -26.97
CA PHE A 295 -6.30 10.96 -27.18
C PHE A 295 -6.77 11.54 -28.52
N THR A 296 -7.90 11.05 -29.03
CA THR A 296 -8.64 11.69 -30.12
C THR A 296 -9.80 12.51 -29.55
N TYR A 297 -10.32 13.49 -30.29
CA TYR A 297 -11.41 14.33 -29.80
C TYR A 297 -12.39 14.74 -30.89
N GLU A 298 -13.61 15.11 -30.51
CA GLU A 298 -14.64 15.70 -31.36
C GLU A 298 -15.14 17.00 -30.71
N ILE A 299 -15.07 18.11 -31.44
CA ILE A 299 -15.54 19.42 -30.96
C ILE A 299 -17.04 19.55 -31.25
N ARG A 300 -17.81 19.84 -30.20
CA ARG A 300 -19.24 20.18 -30.28
C ARG A 300 -19.51 21.54 -29.67
N LEU A 301 -20.40 22.29 -30.30
CA LEU A 301 -20.90 23.53 -29.72
C LEU A 301 -21.98 23.19 -28.70
N VAL A 302 -21.90 23.82 -27.53
CA VAL A 302 -22.94 23.72 -26.49
C VAL A 302 -24.30 24.12 -27.06
N GLU A 303 -25.32 23.31 -26.81
CA GLU A 303 -26.62 23.46 -27.49
C GLU A 303 -27.33 24.77 -27.16
N ASP A 304 -27.24 25.22 -25.90
CA ASP A 304 -27.93 26.41 -25.41
C ASP A 304 -27.10 27.69 -25.49
N GLY A 305 -25.84 27.60 -25.95
CA GLY A 305 -24.92 28.74 -26.06
C GLY A 305 -24.49 29.33 -24.71
N LYS A 306 -24.55 28.59 -23.60
CA LYS A 306 -24.19 29.09 -22.26
C LYS A 306 -22.99 28.37 -21.66
N TYR A 307 -22.24 29.09 -20.81
CA TYR A 307 -21.17 28.51 -20.01
C TYR A 307 -21.71 27.50 -18.99
N GLY A 308 -22.67 27.94 -18.20
CA GLY A 308 -23.30 27.17 -17.15
C GLY A 308 -23.62 28.04 -15.96
N ALA A 309 -24.90 28.05 -15.60
CA ALA A 309 -25.43 28.72 -14.43
C ALA A 309 -26.46 27.80 -13.79
N GLN A 310 -26.50 27.82 -12.46
CA GLN A 310 -27.51 27.11 -11.70
C GLN A 310 -28.80 27.93 -11.70
N ASP A 311 -29.91 27.28 -12.01
CA ASP A 311 -31.23 27.89 -11.86
C ASP A 311 -31.63 27.89 -10.37
N ASP A 312 -31.88 29.07 -9.80
CA ASP A 312 -32.19 29.24 -8.38
C ASP A 312 -33.51 28.55 -7.98
N ALA A 313 -34.44 28.36 -8.93
CA ALA A 313 -35.74 27.75 -8.67
C ALA A 313 -35.69 26.21 -8.71
N SER A 314 -35.01 25.62 -9.69
CA SER A 314 -34.94 24.16 -9.86
C SER A 314 -33.66 23.51 -9.32
N GLY A 315 -32.64 24.31 -9.01
CA GLY A 315 -31.30 23.85 -8.62
C GLY A 315 -30.51 23.18 -9.76
N GLN A 316 -31.02 23.19 -10.99
CA GLN A 316 -30.40 22.53 -12.14
C GLN A 316 -29.38 23.44 -12.83
N TRP A 317 -28.25 22.86 -13.23
CA TRP A 317 -27.25 23.53 -14.07
C TRP A 317 -27.67 23.54 -15.55
N ASN A 318 -27.24 24.53 -16.30
CA ASN A 318 -27.34 24.57 -17.78
C ASN A 318 -25.95 24.67 -18.44
N GLY A 319 -25.90 24.90 -19.75
CA GLY A 319 -24.66 25.14 -20.48
C GLY A 319 -23.67 23.97 -20.50
N MET A 320 -22.42 24.30 -20.78
CA MET A 320 -21.31 23.33 -20.78
C MET A 320 -21.18 22.61 -19.44
N VAL A 321 -21.47 23.27 -18.31
CA VAL A 321 -21.46 22.63 -16.98
C VAL A 321 -22.48 21.51 -16.90
N ARG A 322 -23.68 21.68 -17.45
CA ARG A 322 -24.70 20.63 -17.45
C ARG A 322 -24.29 19.44 -18.30
N GLU A 323 -23.72 19.69 -19.48
CA GLU A 323 -23.21 18.63 -20.36
C GLU A 323 -22.12 17.79 -19.69
N LEU A 324 -21.30 18.38 -18.81
CA LEU A 324 -20.30 17.64 -18.03
C LEU A 324 -20.90 16.86 -16.85
N ILE A 325 -22.06 17.26 -16.31
CA ILE A 325 -22.73 16.56 -15.20
C ILE A 325 -23.50 15.33 -15.69
N ASP A 326 -24.09 15.42 -16.88
CA ASP A 326 -24.94 14.37 -17.45
C ASP A 326 -24.14 13.21 -18.08
N HIS A 327 -22.80 13.28 -18.05
CA HIS A 327 -21.87 12.31 -18.65
C HIS A 327 -20.84 11.77 -17.65
#